data_AF-S7PUZ8-F1
#
_entry.id   AF-S7PUZ8-F1
#
_cell.length_a   1.000
_cell.length_b   1.000
_cell.length_c   1.000
_cell.angle_alpha   90.00
_cell.angle_beta   90.00
_cell.angle_gamma   90.00
#
_symmetry.space_group_name_H-M   'P 1'
#
loop_
_entity.id
_entity.type
_entity.pdbx_description
1 polymer ?
#
loop_
_entity_poly.entity_id
_entity_poly.type
_entity_poly.pdbx_seq_one_letter_code
_entity_poly.pdbx_strand_id
1 'polypeptide(L)'
;MPNSTNGSHALPPGVINPETPFAYLTPTLAEQFESTRHINVAALSAWIWDTIVSTPQDYALLFKHKINLPTAVYFLSKIFSLAYITTSTIFVVSPVGSCQALQVALGICYIFAVSSSSLLFIFRVRAVFHFQPMVVYLFYFLWVAVLGSAMIIPFSIAGTHIGPTRMCINTEVKPYTSAAVIINGVNDTLVFLAISWCLLTMNLVD
;
A
#
# COMPACT_ATOMS: atom_id res chain seq x y z
N MET A 1 -20.38 3.54 45.52
CA MET A 1 -19.85 2.48 44.63
C MET A 1 -21.01 1.74 44.01
N PRO A 2 -21.40 2.04 42.75
CA PRO A 2 -22.36 1.23 42.04
C PRO A 2 -21.67 0.09 41.28
N ASN A 3 -22.33 -1.05 41.44
CA ASN A 3 -22.08 -2.40 41.01
C ASN A 3 -21.95 -2.57 39.49
N SER A 4 -21.15 -3.56 39.10
CA SER A 4 -20.86 -4.02 37.74
C SER A 4 -22.13 -4.30 36.94
N THR A 5 -22.41 -3.49 35.91
CA THR A 5 -23.33 -3.85 34.84
C THR A 5 -22.61 -4.81 33.89
N ASN A 6 -22.81 -6.11 34.10
CA ASN A 6 -22.64 -7.14 33.08
C ASN A 6 -23.56 -6.82 31.90
N GLY A 7 -23.04 -6.07 30.93
CA GLY A 7 -23.65 -5.93 29.62
C GLY A 7 -23.45 -7.23 28.86
N SER A 8 -24.40 -8.15 28.99
CA SER A 8 -24.58 -9.25 28.04
C SER A 8 -24.85 -8.65 26.66
N HIS A 9 -23.80 -8.49 25.85
CA HIS A 9 -23.89 -8.18 24.43
C HIS A 9 -24.73 -9.27 23.77
N ALA A 10 -26.01 -8.98 23.51
CA ALA A 10 -26.90 -9.88 22.80
C ALA A 10 -26.31 -10.16 21.41
N LEU A 11 -25.98 -11.42 21.15
CA LEU A 11 -25.57 -11.91 19.84
C LEU A 11 -26.72 -11.64 18.84
N PRO A 12 -26.43 -11.19 17.60
CA PRO A 12 -27.46 -11.13 16.57
C PRO A 12 -28.10 -12.53 16.40
N PRO A 13 -29.42 -12.62 16.18
CA PRO A 13 -30.11 -13.90 16.11
C PRO A 13 -29.53 -14.76 14.97
N GLY A 14 -29.00 -15.95 15.30
CA GLY A 14 -28.44 -16.91 14.33
C GLY A 14 -26.92 -17.15 14.41
N VAL A 15 -26.19 -16.48 15.31
CA VAL A 15 -24.74 -16.73 15.48
C VAL A 15 -24.49 -18.02 16.26
N ILE A 16 -24.05 -19.07 15.55
CA ILE A 16 -23.73 -20.39 16.13
C ILE A 16 -22.35 -20.38 16.80
N ASN A 17 -21.39 -19.60 16.29
CA ASN A 17 -20.04 -19.46 16.86
C ASN A 17 -19.70 -17.98 17.11
N PRO A 18 -19.62 -17.52 18.37
CA PRO A 18 -19.35 -16.12 18.69
C PRO A 18 -17.89 -15.70 18.44
N GLU A 19 -16.97 -16.65 18.23
CA GLU A 19 -15.55 -16.36 17.99
C GLU A 19 -15.21 -16.12 16.51
N THR A 20 -16.13 -16.42 15.58
CA THR A 20 -15.88 -16.17 14.16
C THR A 20 -16.17 -14.70 13.82
N PRO A 21 -15.17 -13.93 13.33
CA PRO A 21 -15.37 -12.53 13.01
C PRO A 21 -16.42 -12.34 11.90
N PHE A 22 -16.51 -13.29 10.97
CA PHE A 22 -17.49 -13.26 9.88
C PHE A 22 -18.95 -13.32 10.33
N ALA A 23 -19.24 -13.84 11.52
CA ALA A 23 -20.62 -13.93 12.03
C ALA A 23 -21.24 -12.55 12.34
N TYR A 24 -20.42 -11.52 12.48
CA TYR A 24 -20.85 -10.14 12.75
C TYR A 24 -20.88 -9.26 11.50
N LEU A 25 -20.49 -9.78 10.33
CA LEU A 25 -20.49 -9.07 9.05
C LEU A 25 -21.72 -9.45 8.23
N THR A 26 -22.15 -8.55 7.33
CA THR A 26 -23.08 -8.91 6.26
C THR A 26 -22.42 -9.90 5.30
N PRO A 27 -23.19 -10.80 4.64
CA PRO A 27 -22.62 -11.82 3.76
C PRO A 27 -21.75 -11.22 2.65
N THR A 28 -22.17 -10.09 2.07
CA THR A 28 -21.40 -9.37 1.05
C THR A 28 -20.06 -8.85 1.57
N LEU A 29 -20.01 -8.34 2.80
CA LEU A 29 -18.80 -7.81 3.41
C LEU A 29 -17.85 -8.93 3.85
N ALA A 30 -18.40 -10.06 4.31
CA ALA A 30 -17.64 -11.25 4.64
C ALA A 30 -16.88 -11.82 3.43
N GLU A 31 -17.55 -11.94 2.27
CA GLU A 31 -16.92 -12.38 1.01
C GLU A 31 -15.82 -11.43 0.53
N GLN A 32 -16.06 -10.12 0.62
CA GLN A 32 -15.06 -9.10 0.27
C GLN A 32 -13.84 -9.18 1.19
N PHE A 33 -14.07 -9.39 2.49
CA PHE A 33 -13.00 -9.50 3.47
C PHE A 33 -12.16 -10.77 3.24
N GLU A 34 -12.80 -11.91 2.98
CA GLU A 34 -12.12 -13.15 2.65
C GLU A 34 -11.27 -13.01 1.38
N SER A 35 -11.84 -12.44 0.32
CA SER A 35 -11.11 -12.14 -0.92
C SER A 35 -9.90 -11.25 -0.66
N THR A 36 -10.09 -10.19 0.13
CA THR A 36 -9.01 -9.26 0.51
C THR A 36 -7.89 -9.98 1.27
N ARG A 37 -8.23 -10.90 2.19
CA ARG A 37 -7.25 -11.70 2.92
C ARG A 37 -6.39 -12.54 1.98
N HIS A 38 -6.99 -13.23 1.02
CA HIS A 38 -6.25 -14.05 0.05
C HIS A 38 -5.35 -13.21 -0.84
N ILE A 39 -5.83 -12.06 -1.31
CA ILE A 39 -5.05 -11.13 -2.13
C ILE A 39 -3.83 -10.60 -1.36
N ASN A 40 -3.99 -10.23 -0.08
CA ASN A 40 -2.87 -9.73 0.73
C ASN A 40 -1.79 -10.80 0.95
N VAL A 41 -2.19 -12.04 1.27
CA VAL A 41 -1.24 -13.15 1.44
C VAL A 41 -0.51 -13.44 0.14
N ALA A 42 -1.24 -13.51 -0.99
CA ALA A 42 -0.64 -13.74 -2.30
C ALA A 42 0.33 -12.60 -2.68
N ALA A 43 -0.04 -11.35 -2.43
CA ALA A 43 0.79 -10.19 -2.71
C ALA A 43 2.05 -10.19 -1.83
N LEU A 44 1.96 -10.55 -0.54
CA LEU A 44 3.11 -10.70 0.35
C LEU A 44 4.07 -11.78 -0.18
N SER A 45 3.55 -12.93 -0.59
CA SER A 45 4.36 -14.00 -1.20
C SER A 45 5.04 -13.54 -2.48
N ALA A 46 4.32 -12.84 -3.37
CA ALA A 46 4.88 -12.30 -4.61
C ALA A 46 5.99 -11.26 -4.33
N TRP A 47 5.80 -10.39 -3.34
CA TRP A 47 6.80 -9.40 -2.95
C TRP A 47 8.07 -10.06 -2.38
N ILE A 48 7.91 -11.09 -1.54
CA ILE A 48 9.04 -11.86 -1.00
C ILE A 48 9.81 -12.53 -2.15
N TRP A 49 9.08 -13.14 -3.08
CA TRP A 49 9.66 -13.77 -4.25
C TRP A 49 10.47 -12.79 -5.11
N ASP A 50 9.88 -11.64 -5.45
CA ASP A 50 10.55 -10.58 -6.21
C ASP A 50 11.83 -10.09 -5.52
N THR A 51 11.77 -9.92 -4.20
CA THR A 51 12.93 -9.50 -3.39
C THR A 51 14.06 -10.54 -3.43
N ILE A 52 13.73 -11.83 -3.31
CA ILE A 52 14.72 -12.90 -3.41
C ILE A 52 15.41 -12.90 -4.78
N VAL A 53 14.62 -12.79 -5.85
CA VAL A 53 15.13 -12.80 -7.22
C VAL A 53 16.02 -11.58 -7.51
N SER A 54 15.67 -10.40 -7.00
CA SER A 54 16.42 -9.16 -7.20
C SER A 54 17.63 -8.99 -6.26
N THR A 55 17.75 -9.80 -5.20
CA THR A 55 18.81 -9.67 -4.18
C THR A 55 20.25 -9.66 -4.75
N PRO A 56 20.63 -10.51 -5.73
CA PRO A 56 21.99 -10.48 -6.28
C PRO A 56 22.33 -9.14 -6.96
N GLN A 57 21.35 -8.53 -7.62
CA GLN A 57 21.50 -7.24 -8.29
C GLN A 57 21.58 -6.12 -7.25
N ASP A 58 20.72 -6.16 -6.23
CA ASP A 58 20.73 -5.21 -5.11
C ASP A 58 22.07 -5.23 -4.37
N TYR A 59 22.62 -6.42 -4.12
CA TYR A 59 23.93 -6.59 -3.50
C TYR A 59 25.05 -5.98 -4.37
N ALA A 60 25.03 -6.24 -5.68
CA ALA A 60 26.00 -5.63 -6.59
C ALA A 60 25.88 -4.10 -6.63
N LEU A 61 24.67 -3.56 -6.52
CA LEU A 61 24.41 -2.13 -6.54
C LEU A 61 24.88 -1.44 -5.24
N LEU A 62 24.78 -2.12 -4.09
CA LEU A 62 25.22 -1.59 -2.78
C LEU A 62 26.74 -1.67 -2.59
N PHE A 63 27.36 -2.76 -3.02
CA PHE A 63 28.78 -3.05 -2.72
C PHE A 63 29.74 -2.77 -3.88
N LYS A 64 29.28 -2.80 -5.14
CA LYS A 64 30.16 -2.59 -6.31
C LYS A 64 30.03 -1.22 -6.96
N HIS A 65 29.00 -0.44 -6.63
CA HIS A 65 28.74 0.87 -7.22
C HIS A 65 28.72 1.96 -6.14
N LYS A 66 29.02 3.21 -6.53
CA LYS A 66 28.87 4.36 -5.64
C LYS A 66 27.38 4.56 -5.30
N ILE A 67 27.08 4.69 -4.01
CA ILE A 67 25.72 4.96 -3.54
C ILE A 67 25.31 6.35 -4.04
N ASN A 68 24.41 6.38 -5.02
CA ASN A 68 23.81 7.59 -5.54
C ASN A 68 22.42 7.81 -4.94
N LEU A 69 21.88 9.02 -5.06
CA LEU A 69 20.55 9.36 -4.54
C LEU A 69 19.43 8.40 -5.01
N PRO A 70 19.37 7.96 -6.28
CA PRO A 70 18.40 6.95 -6.72
C PRO A 70 18.52 5.61 -6.00
N THR A 71 19.73 5.20 -5.62
CA THR A 71 19.97 3.98 -4.84
C THR A 71 19.35 4.08 -3.44
N ALA A 72 19.54 5.20 -2.76
CA ALA A 72 18.95 5.42 -1.43
C ALA A 72 17.42 5.40 -1.48
N VAL A 73 16.82 6.08 -2.47
CA VAL A 73 15.36 6.09 -2.66
C VAL A 73 14.84 4.69 -3.03
N TYR A 74 15.62 3.87 -3.72
CA TYR A 74 15.24 2.50 -4.07
C TYR A 74 15.08 1.62 -2.84
N PHE A 75 16.08 1.61 -1.95
CA PHE A 75 15.99 0.85 -0.70
C PHE A 75 14.89 1.40 0.21
N LEU A 76 14.70 2.73 0.24
CA LEU A 76 13.61 3.35 0.97
C LEU A 76 12.26 2.83 0.48
N SER A 77 12.06 2.79 -0.84
CA SER A 77 10.85 2.26 -1.45
C SER A 77 10.63 0.79 -1.10
N LYS A 78 11.67 -0.05 -1.19
CA LYS A 78 11.53 -1.47 -0.82
C LYS A 78 11.14 -1.66 0.64
N ILE A 79 11.76 -0.92 1.57
CA ILE A 79 11.48 -1.02 3.01
C ILE A 79 10.03 -0.60 3.30
N PHE A 80 9.58 0.53 2.76
CA PHE A 80 8.21 0.98 3.01
C PHE A 80 7.15 0.13 2.31
N SER A 81 7.44 -0.40 1.11
CA SER A 81 6.55 -1.36 0.46
C SER A 81 6.41 -2.66 1.28
N LEU A 82 7.50 -3.16 1.85
CA LEU A 82 7.48 -4.31 2.76
C LEU A 82 6.65 -4.01 4.01
N ALA A 83 6.89 -2.86 4.63
CA ALA A 83 6.16 -2.44 5.81
C ALA A 83 4.66 -2.33 5.49
N TYR A 84 4.30 -1.69 4.38
CA TYR A 84 2.92 -1.55 3.93
C TYR A 84 2.23 -2.91 3.75
N ILE A 85 2.83 -3.82 2.99
CA ILE A 85 2.20 -5.12 2.68
C ILE A 85 2.11 -6.02 3.91
N THR A 86 3.10 -5.96 4.80
CA THR A 86 3.10 -6.69 6.07
C THR A 86 2.01 -6.16 7.00
N THR A 87 1.95 -4.84 7.18
CA THR A 87 0.92 -4.18 7.99
C THR A 87 -0.49 -4.46 7.44
N SER A 88 -0.67 -4.41 6.12
CA SER A 88 -1.93 -4.74 5.45
C SER A 88 -2.33 -6.21 5.66
N THR A 89 -1.37 -7.13 5.59
CA THR A 89 -1.64 -8.56 5.85
C THR A 89 -2.00 -8.80 7.33
N ILE A 90 -1.29 -8.16 8.26
CA ILE A 90 -1.58 -8.23 9.70
C ILE A 90 -2.99 -7.71 9.98
N PHE A 91 -3.40 -6.62 9.33
CA PHE A 91 -4.73 -6.02 9.51
C PHE A 91 -5.88 -7.00 9.22
N VAL A 92 -5.71 -7.89 8.23
CA VAL A 92 -6.76 -8.83 7.79
C VAL A 92 -6.62 -10.25 8.34
N VAL A 93 -5.44 -10.65 8.84
CA VAL A 93 -5.18 -12.03 9.30
C VAL A 93 -5.04 -12.12 10.83
N SER A 94 -4.49 -11.10 11.48
CA SER A 94 -4.10 -11.18 12.90
C SER A 94 -5.07 -10.44 13.81
N PRO A 95 -5.30 -10.93 15.05
CA PRO A 95 -5.90 -10.10 16.08
C PRO A 95 -4.93 -8.98 16.49
N VAL A 96 -5.45 -7.76 16.67
CA VAL A 96 -4.64 -6.55 16.95
C VAL A 96 -5.26 -5.79 18.12
N GLY A 97 -4.41 -5.21 18.98
CA GLY A 97 -4.86 -4.43 20.12
C GLY A 97 -5.57 -3.12 19.75
N SER A 98 -5.04 -2.40 18.75
CA SER A 98 -5.64 -1.16 18.24
C SER A 98 -5.65 -1.14 16.71
N CYS A 99 -6.83 -1.32 16.13
CA CYS A 99 -7.03 -1.28 14.67
C CYS A 99 -6.75 0.11 14.10
N GLN A 100 -7.12 1.17 14.82
CA GLN A 100 -6.88 2.54 14.36
C GLN A 100 -5.39 2.88 14.29
N ALA A 101 -4.59 2.46 15.28
CA ALA A 101 -3.14 2.66 15.23
C ALA A 101 -2.50 1.92 14.06
N LEU A 102 -2.94 0.68 13.81
CA LEU A 102 -2.47 -0.10 12.67
C LEU A 102 -2.87 0.54 11.33
N GLN A 103 -4.08 1.09 11.23
CA GLN A 103 -4.57 1.76 10.04
C GLN A 103 -3.79 3.04 9.73
N VAL A 104 -3.45 3.83 10.77
CA VAL A 104 -2.60 5.01 10.61
C VAL A 104 -1.20 4.60 10.16
N ALA A 105 -0.62 3.55 10.76
CA ALA A 105 0.67 3.02 10.35
C ALA A 105 0.67 2.54 8.89
N LEU A 106 -0.40 1.85 8.46
CA LEU A 106 -0.61 1.43 7.08
C LEU A 106 -0.62 2.62 6.13
N GLY A 107 -1.38 3.66 6.46
CA GLY A 107 -1.44 4.89 5.66
C GLY A 107 -0.10 5.61 5.55
N ILE A 108 0.68 5.68 6.65
CA ILE A 108 2.02 6.27 6.63
C ILE A 108 2.97 5.45 5.73
N CYS A 109 2.97 4.12 5.88
CA CYS A 109 3.80 3.25 5.03
C CYS A 109 3.45 3.41 3.55
N TYR A 110 2.15 3.51 3.23
CA TYR A 110 1.67 3.76 1.88
C TYR A 110 2.22 5.07 1.30
N ILE A 111 2.16 6.17 2.05
CA ILE A 111 2.66 7.49 1.60
C ILE A 111 4.12 7.39 1.18
N PHE A 112 4.96 6.81 2.04
CA PHE A 112 6.39 6.71 1.74
C PHE A 112 6.69 5.72 0.63
N ALA A 113 6.01 4.57 0.59
CA ALA A 113 6.18 3.56 -0.46
C ALA A 113 5.87 4.14 -1.85
N VAL A 114 4.69 4.74 -2.01
CA VAL A 114 4.23 5.28 -3.30
C VAL A 114 5.05 6.49 -3.74
N SER A 115 5.36 7.40 -2.81
CA SER A 115 6.12 8.62 -3.13
C SER A 115 7.56 8.29 -3.53
N SER A 116 8.20 7.33 -2.87
CA SER A 116 9.56 6.89 -3.22
C SER A 116 9.60 6.10 -4.52
N SER A 117 8.63 5.19 -4.75
CA SER A 117 8.46 4.50 -6.04
C SER A 117 8.30 5.49 -7.20
N SER A 118 7.40 6.46 -7.06
CA SER A 118 7.17 7.49 -8.07
C SER A 118 8.41 8.36 -8.32
N LEU A 119 9.18 8.67 -7.27
CA LEU A 119 10.44 9.42 -7.40
C LEU A 119 11.53 8.63 -8.15
N LEU A 120 11.61 7.31 -7.94
CA LEU A 120 12.53 6.44 -8.70
C LEU A 120 12.25 6.47 -10.19
N PHE A 121 10.97 6.44 -10.55
CA PHE A 121 10.56 6.51 -11.93
C PHE A 121 10.92 7.85 -12.56
N ILE A 122 10.76 8.96 -11.84
CA ILE A 122 11.26 10.28 -12.28
C ILE A 122 12.77 10.24 -12.54
N PHE A 123 13.57 9.61 -11.67
CA PHE A 123 15.02 9.52 -11.90
C PHE A 123 15.35 8.75 -13.17
N ARG A 124 14.62 7.66 -13.47
CA ARG A 124 14.79 6.91 -14.71
C ARG A 124 14.40 7.74 -15.93
N VAL A 125 13.25 8.41 -15.89
CA VAL A 125 12.78 9.30 -16.97
C VAL A 125 13.77 10.45 -17.19
N ARG A 126 14.25 11.09 -16.13
CA ARG A 126 15.23 12.19 -16.21
C ARG A 126 16.55 11.75 -16.83
N ALA A 127 17.00 10.52 -16.56
CA ALA A 127 18.24 10.00 -17.14
C ALA A 127 18.14 9.83 -18.66
N VAL A 128 16.95 9.55 -19.19
CA VAL A 128 16.70 9.24 -20.60
C VAL A 128 16.32 10.49 -21.38
N PHE A 129 15.35 11.25 -20.86
CA PHE A 129 14.80 12.45 -21.49
C PHE A 129 15.56 13.71 -21.09
N HIS A 130 16.89 13.62 -20.91
CA HIS A 130 17.73 14.76 -20.51
C HIS A 130 17.53 15.98 -21.43
N PHE A 131 17.16 15.75 -22.70
CA PHE A 131 16.92 16.79 -23.70
C PHE A 131 15.50 17.37 -23.73
N GLN A 132 14.54 16.79 -23.00
CA GLN A 132 13.14 17.22 -22.99
C GLN A 132 12.66 17.59 -21.57
N PRO A 133 13.05 18.79 -21.07
CA PRO A 133 12.75 19.19 -19.69
C PRO A 133 11.25 19.25 -19.39
N MET A 134 10.41 19.54 -20.40
CA MET A 134 8.95 19.57 -20.26
C MET A 134 8.37 18.24 -19.76
N VAL A 135 8.89 17.11 -20.25
CA VAL A 135 8.45 15.78 -19.84
C VAL A 135 8.82 15.54 -18.37
N VAL A 136 10.04 15.90 -17.97
CA VAL A 136 10.50 15.76 -16.58
C VAL A 136 9.66 16.61 -15.62
N TYR A 137 9.32 17.86 -16.00
CA TYR A 137 8.44 18.71 -15.19
C TYR A 137 7.02 18.15 -15.06
N LEU A 138 6.46 17.57 -16.12
CA LEU A 138 5.15 16.91 -16.07
C LEU A 138 5.15 15.74 -15.06
N PHE A 139 6.18 14.88 -15.11
CA PHE A 139 6.29 13.77 -14.16
C PHE A 139 6.51 14.24 -12.71
N TYR A 140 7.24 15.34 -12.51
CA TYR A 140 7.38 15.95 -11.19
C TYR A 140 6.04 16.49 -10.67
N PHE A 141 5.26 17.14 -11.53
CA PHE A 141 3.91 17.59 -11.17
C PHE A 141 2.99 16.43 -10.80
N LEU A 142 3.00 15.34 -11.57
CA LEU A 142 2.25 14.11 -11.26
C LEU A 142 2.68 13.52 -9.91
N TRP A 143 3.97 13.52 -9.62
CA TRP A 143 4.49 13.08 -8.32
C TRP A 143 3.98 13.92 -7.15
N VAL A 144 3.94 15.25 -7.28
CA VAL A 144 3.36 16.13 -6.25
C VAL A 144 1.87 15.84 -6.06
N ALA A 145 1.13 15.60 -7.15
CA ALA A 145 -0.28 15.24 -7.08
C ALA A 145 -0.50 13.89 -6.36
N VAL A 146 0.34 12.89 -6.65
CA VAL A 146 0.34 11.59 -5.97
C VAL A 146 0.64 11.76 -4.48
N LEU A 147 1.69 12.50 -4.12
CA LEU A 147 2.04 12.77 -2.72
C LEU A 147 0.88 13.43 -1.97
N GLY A 148 0.29 14.47 -2.56
CA GLY A 148 -0.86 15.18 -1.98
C GLY A 148 -2.06 14.26 -1.79
N SER A 149 -2.36 13.40 -2.76
CA SER A 149 -3.45 12.43 -2.67
C SER A 149 -3.19 11.34 -1.63
N ALA A 150 -1.94 10.89 -1.49
CA ALA A 150 -1.55 9.87 -0.52
C ALA A 150 -1.63 10.39 0.92
N MET A 151 -1.26 11.66 1.16
CA MET A 151 -1.35 12.29 2.49
C MET A 151 -2.78 12.34 3.05
N ILE A 152 -3.78 12.28 2.18
CA ILE A 152 -5.19 12.32 2.57
C ILE A 152 -5.65 10.96 3.13
N ILE A 153 -5.01 9.86 2.76
CA ILE A 153 -5.46 8.48 3.07
C ILE A 153 -5.54 8.19 4.58
N PRO A 154 -4.52 8.51 5.42
CA PRO A 154 -4.60 8.26 6.86
C PRO A 154 -5.78 8.95 7.57
N PHE A 155 -6.29 10.03 7.00
CA PHE A 155 -7.43 10.80 7.53
C PHE A 155 -8.78 10.40 6.92
N SER A 156 -8.74 9.50 5.93
CA SER A 156 -9.90 9.11 5.13
C SER A 156 -10.46 7.75 5.51
N ILE A 157 -9.63 6.93 6.15
CA ILE A 157 -9.96 5.56 6.50
C ILE A 157 -9.82 5.37 8.01
N ALA A 158 -10.88 4.91 8.65
CA ALA A 158 -10.87 4.52 10.06
C ALA A 158 -11.04 3.01 10.19
N GLY A 159 -10.27 2.41 11.11
CA GLY A 159 -10.29 0.99 11.40
C GLY A 159 -10.79 0.72 12.82
N THR A 160 -11.78 -0.17 12.96
CA THR A 160 -12.32 -0.59 14.26
C THR A 160 -12.36 -2.11 14.37
N HIS A 161 -12.63 -2.60 15.57
CA HIS A 161 -12.77 -4.03 15.86
C HIS A 161 -14.11 -4.57 15.37
N ILE A 162 -14.09 -5.80 14.85
CA ILE A 162 -15.30 -6.52 14.43
C ILE A 162 -15.99 -7.11 15.67
N GLY A 163 -17.09 -6.48 16.11
CA GLY A 163 -17.87 -6.97 17.24
C GLY A 163 -17.02 -7.16 18.51
N PRO A 164 -17.17 -8.28 19.25
CA PRO A 164 -16.32 -8.58 20.42
C PRO A 164 -14.95 -9.17 20.04
N THR A 165 -14.67 -9.36 18.75
CA THR A 165 -13.41 -9.99 18.31
C THR A 165 -12.28 -8.96 18.22
N ARG A 166 -11.03 -9.44 18.24
CA ARG A 166 -9.84 -8.59 18.08
C ARG A 166 -9.43 -8.39 16.62
N MET A 167 -10.29 -8.75 15.67
CA MET A 167 -10.04 -8.59 14.23
C MET A 167 -10.44 -7.18 13.78
N CYS A 168 -9.75 -6.65 12.77
CA CYS A 168 -9.95 -5.29 12.29
C CYS A 168 -10.78 -5.23 11.01
N ILE A 169 -11.57 -4.16 10.88
CA ILE A 169 -12.31 -3.82 9.66
C ILE A 169 -12.31 -2.32 9.42
N ASN A 170 -12.36 -1.93 8.15
CA ASN A 170 -12.55 -0.54 7.74
C ASN A 170 -14.03 -0.18 7.83
N THR A 171 -14.40 0.77 8.68
CA THR A 171 -15.81 1.21 8.85
C THR A 171 -16.12 2.55 8.21
N GLU A 172 -15.10 3.35 7.96
CA GLU A 172 -15.25 4.65 7.30
C GLU A 172 -14.30 4.70 6.12
N VAL A 173 -14.84 4.74 4.90
CA VAL A 173 -14.07 5.04 3.69
C VAL A 173 -14.72 6.24 3.04
N LYS A 174 -14.09 7.40 3.17
CA LYS A 174 -14.65 8.63 2.61
C LYS A 174 -14.58 8.58 1.07
N PRO A 175 -15.59 9.13 0.36
CA PRO A 175 -15.72 8.96 -1.09
C PRO A 175 -14.54 9.54 -1.88
N TYR A 176 -13.90 10.59 -1.36
CA TYR A 176 -12.72 11.20 -1.99
C TYR A 176 -11.46 10.32 -1.95
N THR A 177 -11.47 9.21 -1.21
CA THR A 177 -10.40 8.19 -1.28
C THR A 177 -10.30 7.60 -2.69
N SER A 178 -11.41 7.49 -3.41
CA SER A 178 -11.42 7.00 -4.79
C SER A 178 -10.60 7.89 -5.72
N ALA A 179 -10.55 9.20 -5.49
CA ALA A 179 -9.74 10.12 -6.28
C ALA A 179 -8.24 9.83 -6.11
N ALA A 180 -7.78 9.47 -4.90
CA ALA A 180 -6.39 9.09 -4.67
C ALA A 180 -6.01 7.82 -5.44
N VAL A 181 -6.92 6.84 -5.50
CA VAL A 181 -6.73 5.61 -6.30
C VAL A 181 -6.62 5.94 -7.79
N ILE A 182 -7.50 6.82 -8.30
CA ILE A 182 -7.50 7.22 -9.71
C ILE A 182 -6.22 7.98 -10.06
N ILE A 183 -5.82 8.96 -9.24
CA ILE A 183 -4.60 9.75 -9.45
C ILE A 183 -3.37 8.83 -9.47
N ASN A 184 -3.28 7.90 -8.52
CA ASN A 184 -2.18 6.95 -8.47
C ASN A 184 -2.17 6.02 -9.69
N GLY A 185 -3.33 5.49 -10.10
CA GLY A 185 -3.45 4.65 -11.29
C GLY A 185 -3.06 5.36 -12.59
N VAL A 186 -3.45 6.63 -12.74
CA VAL A 186 -3.03 7.45 -13.90
C VAL A 186 -1.53 7.68 -13.89
N ASN A 187 -0.95 8.02 -12.73
CA ASN A 187 0.50 8.20 -12.58
C ASN A 187 1.25 6.92 -12.96
N ASP A 188 0.86 5.78 -12.41
CA ASP A 188 1.50 4.48 -12.66
C ASP A 188 1.40 4.07 -14.13
N THR A 189 0.26 4.34 -14.77
CA THR A 189 0.07 4.07 -16.21
C THR A 189 0.97 4.93 -17.08
N LEU A 190 1.03 6.24 -16.82
CA LEU A 190 1.88 7.17 -17.57
C LEU A 190 3.36 6.86 -17.39
N VAL A 191 3.76 6.51 -16.16
CA VAL A 191 5.11 6.07 -15.84
C VAL A 191 5.44 4.78 -16.58
N PHE A 192 4.56 3.78 -16.55
CA PHE A 192 4.75 2.52 -17.24
C PHE A 192 4.95 2.75 -18.74
N LEU A 193 4.07 3.53 -19.37
CA LEU A 193 4.19 3.89 -20.79
C LEU A 193 5.51 4.61 -21.10
N ALA A 194 5.94 5.55 -20.26
CA ALA A 194 7.19 6.27 -20.47
C ALA A 194 8.43 5.36 -20.35
N ILE A 195 8.42 4.42 -19.40
CA ILE A 195 9.51 3.44 -19.23
C ILE A 195 9.51 2.44 -20.39
N SER A 196 8.34 1.92 -20.78
CA SER A 196 8.23 1.04 -21.94
C SER A 196 8.72 1.72 -23.21
N TRP A 197 8.33 2.99 -23.43
CA TRP A 197 8.82 3.79 -24.54
C TRP A 197 10.35 3.93 -24.50
N CYS A 198 10.90 4.31 -23.34
CA CYS A 198 12.35 4.38 -23.14
C CYS A 198 13.04 3.06 -23.53
N LEU A 199 12.59 1.93 -22.97
CA LEU A 199 13.19 0.63 -23.23
C LEU A 199 13.11 0.27 -24.72
N LEU A 200 11.99 0.55 -25.39
CA LEU A 200 11.85 0.32 -26.83
C LEU A 200 12.80 1.21 -27.63
N THR A 201 12.89 2.50 -27.31
CA THR A 201 13.80 3.41 -28.03
C THR A 201 15.27 3.07 -27.82
N MET A 202 15.67 2.58 -26.64
CA MET A 202 17.03 2.12 -26.40
C MET A 202 17.36 0.86 -27.22
N ASN A 203 16.45 -0.12 -27.27
CA ASN A 203 16.64 -1.33 -28.06
C ASN A 203 16.60 -1.12 -29.58
N LEU A 204 16.01 -0.02 -30.07
CA LEU A 204 15.97 0.32 -31.50
C LEU A 204 17.24 1.06 -31.98
N VAL A 205 18.07 1.53 -31.07
CA VAL A 205 19.33 2.23 -31.37
C VAL A 205 20.54 1.28 -31.38
N ASP A 206 20.37 0.07 -30.84
CA ASP A 206 21.33 -1.05 -30.93
C ASP A 206 21.06 -1.95 -32.17
#